data_AF-A0A2N6STA3-F1
#
_entry.id   AF-A0A2N6STA3-F1
#
_cell.length_a   1.000
_cell.length_b   1.000
_cell.length_c   1.000
_cell.angle_alpha   90.00
_cell.angle_beta   90.00
_cell.angle_gamma   90.00
#
_symmetry.space_group_name_H-M   'P 1'
#
loop_
_entity.id
_entity.type
_entity.pdbx_description
1 polymer ?
#
loop_
_entity_poly.entity_id
_entity_poly.type
_entity_poly.pdbx_seq_one_letter_code
_entity_poly.pdbx_strand_id
1 'polypeptide(L)' 'MAITKIHPIKSTLNLAIDYITKSEKTDEKILVS' A
#
# COMPACT_ATOMS: atom_id res chain seq x y z
N MET A 1 -18.32 -23.73 -9.22
CA MET A 1 -17.45 -22.58 -9.47
C MET A 1 -16.80 -22.18 -8.16
N ALA A 2 -15.47 -22.31 -8.03
CA ALA A 2 -14.75 -21.85 -6.86
C ALA A 2 -14.55 -20.33 -6.98
N ILE A 3 -15.15 -19.55 -6.08
CA ILE A 3 -14.95 -18.11 -6.02
C ILE A 3 -13.59 -17.88 -5.35
N THR A 4 -12.57 -17.59 -6.14
CA THR A 4 -11.26 -17.15 -5.62
C THR A 4 -11.36 -15.68 -5.23
N LYS A 5 -11.15 -15.37 -3.95
CA LYS A 5 -11.14 -13.98 -3.43
C LYS A 5 -9.83 -13.29 -3.82
N ILE A 6 -9.68 -12.97 -5.11
CA ILE A 6 -8.57 -12.15 -5.58
C ILE A 6 -8.92 -10.70 -5.25
N HIS A 7 -8.27 -10.15 -4.23
CA HIS A 7 -8.39 -8.73 -3.92
C HIS A 7 -7.76 -7.93 -5.07
N PRO A 8 -8.37 -6.83 -5.55
CA PRO A 8 -7.81 -6.05 -6.63
C PRO A 8 -6.40 -5.56 -6.27
N ILE A 9 -5.41 -5.94 -7.08
CA ILE A 9 -4.00 -5.52 -6.90
C ILE A 9 -3.90 -3.99 -6.82
N LYS A 10 -4.72 -3.27 -7.60
CA LYS A 10 -4.75 -1.80 -7.59
C LYS A 10 -5.08 -1.23 -6.21
N SER A 11 -6.09 -1.77 -5.54
CA SER A 11 -6.50 -1.30 -4.20
C SER A 11 -5.43 -1.61 -3.15
N THR A 12 -4.85 -2.81 -3.21
CA THR A 12 -3.76 -3.21 -2.31
C THR A 12 -2.48 -2.42 -2.56
N LEU A 13 -2.15 -2.11 -3.81
CA LEU A 13 -0.98 -1.32 -4.19
C LEU A 13 -1.05 0.11 -3.63
N ASN A 14 -2.20 0.77 -3.76
CA ASN A 14 -2.37 2.11 -3.21
C ASN A 14 -2.23 2.11 -1.69
N LEU A 15 -2.84 1.13 -1.01
CA LEU A 15 -2.69 0.99 0.45
C LEU A 15 -1.24 0.73 0.87
N ALA A 16 -0.49 -0.05 0.09
CA ALA A 16 0.91 -0.31 0.35
C ALA A 16 1.78 0.94 0.15
N ILE A 17 1.52 1.71 -0.92
CA ILE A 17 2.20 2.99 -1.17
C ILE A 17 1.89 3.97 -0.04
N ASP A 18 0.62 4.15 0.30
CA ASP A 18 0.18 5.02 1.40
C ASP A 18 0.76 4.59 2.75
N TYR A 19 0.93 3.28 2.98
CA TYR A 19 1.55 2.78 4.20
C TYR A 19 3.05 3.14 4.28
N ILE A 20 3.76 3.04 3.17
CA ILE A 20 5.21 3.29 3.10
C ILE A 20 5.50 4.80 3.09
N THR A 21 4.60 5.65 2.57
CA THR A 21 4.78 7.11 2.53
C THR A 21 4.32 7.83 3.79
N LYS A 22 3.73 7.11 4.77
CA LYS A 22 3.36 7.69 6.06
C LYS A 22 4.60 8.14 6.85
N SER A 23 4.63 9.43 7.16
CA SER A 23 5.66 10.06 8.00
C SER A 23 5.81 9.42 9.38
N GLU A 24 4.73 8.88 9.94
CA GLU A 24 4.72 8.12 11.21
C GLU A 24 5.57 6.85 11.16
N LYS A 25 5.84 6.32 9.97
CA LYS A 25 6.61 5.09 9.75
C LYS A 25 8.00 5.35 9.19
N THR A 26 8.31 6.60 8.85
CA THR A 26 9.53 6.99 8.13
C THR A 26 10.32 8.08 8.83
N ASP A 27 10.21 8.21 10.15
CA ASP A 27 10.95 9.20 10.96
C ASP A 27 10.88 10.61 10.34
N GLU A 28 9.68 10.99 9.87
CA GLU A 28 9.39 12.27 9.19
C GLU A 28 10.15 12.51 7.88
N LYS A 29 10.74 11.48 7.27
CA LYS A 29 11.43 11.56 5.98
C LYS A 29 10.62 10.94 4.86
N ILE A 30 10.56 11.61 3.72
CA ILE A 30 9.98 11.07 2.49
C ILE A 30 11.09 10.35 1.72
N LEU A 31 10.97 9.03 1.56
CA LEU A 31 12.00 8.17 0.94
C LEU A 31 11.77 7.90 -0.55
N VAL A 32 10.74 8.53 -1.15
CA VAL A 32 10.36 8.33 -2.55
C VAL A 32 10.04 9.70 -3.18
N SER A 33 10.72 10.02 -4.28
CA SER A 33 10.54 11.25 -5.08
C SER A 33 10.06 10.92 -6.49
#